data_AF-A0A929HZF9-F1
#
_entry.id   AF-A0A929HZF9-F1
#
_cell.length_a   1.000
_cell.length_b   1.000
_cell.length_c   1.000
_cell.angle_alpha   90.00
_cell.angle_beta   90.00
_cell.angle_gamma   90.00
#
_symmetry.space_group_name_H-M   'P 1'
#
loop_
_entity.id
_entity.type
_entity.pdbx_description
1 polymer ?
#
loop_
_entity_poly.entity_id
_entity_poly.type
_entity_poly.pdbx_seq_one_letter_code
_entity_poly.pdbx_strand_id
1 'polypeptide(L)'
;NYIYRLGSTFGSEITVRVDKLKEAFHEAQDIILNLESYKGNEFYSFGHIGAPTIHAYAFLPTKDIPNDVKKAVAIEVRDKTEELNVKYGGCGGEWGLTAQRVTFLKKKYGEVYYNFLVNLKRTMDPNNILNRGNLEGWM
;
A
#
# COMPACT_ATOMS: atom_id res chain seq x y z
N ASN A 1 -20.01 -1.61 -9.88
CA ASN A 1 -19.04 -2.37 -9.05
C ASN A 1 -19.83 -3.20 -8.02
N TYR A 2 -20.08 -4.48 -8.30
CA TYR A 2 -21.01 -5.34 -7.54
C TYR A 2 -20.51 -5.63 -6.11
N ILE A 3 -19.20 -5.84 -5.94
CA ILE A 3 -18.56 -6.14 -4.64
C ILE A 3 -18.78 -5.00 -3.62
N TYR A 4 -18.62 -3.74 -4.03
CA TYR A 4 -18.85 -2.58 -3.17
C TYR A 4 -20.32 -2.40 -2.75
N ARG A 5 -21.26 -3.12 -3.37
CA ARG A 5 -22.65 -3.16 -2.90
C ARG A 5 -22.82 -4.09 -1.71
N LEU A 6 -21.95 -5.07 -1.55
CA LEU A 6 -22.00 -6.11 -0.53
C LEU A 6 -21.12 -5.81 0.68
N GLY A 7 -20.18 -4.86 0.57
CA GLY A 7 -19.27 -4.55 1.67
C GLY A 7 -18.25 -3.46 1.35
N SER A 8 -17.19 -3.42 2.14
CA SER A 8 -16.08 -2.48 2.02
C SER A 8 -14.79 -3.21 1.65
N THR A 9 -14.00 -2.64 0.74
CA THR A 9 -12.70 -3.21 0.36
C THR A 9 -11.55 -2.31 0.79
N PHE A 10 -10.49 -2.92 1.30
CA PHE A 10 -9.25 -2.25 1.67
C PHE A 10 -8.11 -2.99 0.99
N GLY A 11 -7.29 -2.29 0.24
CA GLY A 11 -6.27 -2.92 -0.56
C GLY A 11 -5.08 -2.02 -0.77
N SER A 12 -3.99 -2.66 -1.15
CA SER A 12 -2.75 -2.05 -1.57
C SER A 12 -2.18 -2.91 -2.71
N GLU A 13 -1.13 -2.41 -3.34
CA GLU A 13 -0.46 -3.10 -4.42
C GLU A 13 0.91 -3.60 -3.98
N ILE A 14 1.12 -4.90 -4.18
CA ILE A 14 2.39 -5.55 -3.94
C ILE A 14 3.01 -5.84 -5.30
N THR A 15 4.24 -5.36 -5.48
CA THR A 15 5.08 -5.76 -6.61
C THR A 15 6.21 -6.59 -6.08
N VAL A 16 6.55 -7.69 -6.72
CA VAL A 16 7.70 -8.50 -6.30
C VAL A 16 8.51 -8.94 -7.50
N ARG A 17 9.72 -9.41 -7.26
CA ARG A 17 10.47 -10.13 -8.28
C ARG A 17 9.67 -11.37 -8.70
N VAL A 18 9.61 -11.66 -9.99
CA VAL A 18 8.68 -12.67 -10.56
C VAL A 18 8.83 -14.06 -9.92
N ASP A 19 10.04 -14.45 -9.53
CA ASP A 19 10.35 -15.71 -8.87
C ASP A 19 9.85 -15.80 -7.42
N LYS A 20 9.34 -14.69 -6.85
CA LYS A 20 8.76 -14.59 -5.51
C LYS A 20 7.26 -14.37 -5.52
N LEU A 21 6.63 -14.34 -6.71
CA LEU A 21 5.21 -14.03 -6.84
C LEU A 21 4.32 -15.00 -6.07
N LYS A 22 4.63 -16.29 -6.13
CA LYS A 22 3.84 -17.32 -5.43
C LYS A 22 3.94 -17.20 -3.91
N GLU A 23 5.14 -17.06 -3.39
CA GLU A 23 5.39 -16.90 -1.95
C GLU A 23 4.76 -15.61 -1.42
N ALA A 24 4.97 -14.50 -2.12
CA ALA A 24 4.38 -13.22 -1.75
C ALA A 24 2.86 -13.23 -1.80
N PHE A 25 2.25 -13.94 -2.75
CA PHE A 25 0.79 -14.09 -2.82
C PHE A 25 0.24 -14.83 -1.60
N HIS A 26 0.85 -15.95 -1.21
CA HIS A 26 0.39 -16.71 -0.05
C HIS A 26 0.62 -15.96 1.27
N GLU A 27 1.73 -15.24 1.41
CA GLU A 27 1.94 -14.36 2.57
C GLU A 27 0.94 -13.20 2.61
N ALA A 28 0.63 -12.59 1.47
CA ALA A 28 -0.37 -11.54 1.38
C ALA A 28 -1.77 -12.07 1.75
N GLN A 29 -2.11 -13.27 1.26
CA GLN A 29 -3.36 -13.95 1.62
C GLN A 29 -3.44 -14.19 3.13
N ASP A 30 -2.38 -14.73 3.73
CA ASP A 30 -2.33 -15.00 5.17
C ASP A 30 -2.45 -13.72 6.01
N ILE A 31 -1.72 -12.67 5.64
CA ILE A 31 -1.82 -11.34 6.27
C ILE A 31 -3.25 -10.82 6.24
N ILE A 32 -3.88 -10.86 5.06
CA ILE A 32 -5.23 -10.32 4.89
C ILE A 32 -6.21 -11.14 5.72
N LEU A 33 -6.18 -12.47 5.67
CA LEU A 33 -7.12 -13.30 6.43
C LEU A 33 -6.95 -13.19 7.95
N ASN A 34 -5.78 -12.70 8.42
CA ASN A 34 -5.43 -12.65 9.85
C ASN A 34 -5.21 -11.22 10.40
N LEU A 35 -5.78 -10.19 9.77
CA LEU A 35 -5.68 -8.80 10.27
C LEU A 35 -6.07 -8.68 11.75
N GLU A 36 -5.38 -7.82 12.50
CA GLU A 36 -5.65 -7.56 13.91
C GLU A 36 -6.79 -6.55 14.08
N SER A 37 -6.88 -5.59 13.17
CA SER A 37 -7.89 -4.52 13.18
C SER A 37 -9.31 -4.99 12.86
N TYR A 38 -9.46 -6.17 12.24
CA TYR A 38 -10.76 -6.75 11.91
C TYR A 38 -10.67 -8.26 11.71
N LYS A 39 -11.69 -9.01 12.13
CA LYS A 39 -11.79 -10.46 11.95
C LYS A 39 -13.00 -10.82 11.09
N GLY A 40 -12.85 -11.87 10.28
CA GLY A 40 -13.91 -12.35 9.38
C GLY A 40 -13.96 -11.63 8.04
N ASN A 41 -12.88 -10.95 7.65
CA ASN A 41 -12.73 -10.45 6.29
C ASN A 41 -12.33 -11.58 5.32
N GLU A 42 -12.66 -11.38 4.06
CA GLU A 42 -12.31 -12.26 2.96
C GLU A 42 -11.09 -11.72 2.20
N PHE A 43 -10.37 -12.61 1.52
CA PHE A 43 -9.25 -12.25 0.65
C PHE A 43 -9.69 -12.28 -0.81
N TYR A 44 -9.59 -11.13 -1.47
CA TYR A 44 -9.75 -11.03 -2.92
C TYR A 44 -8.45 -10.57 -3.53
N SER A 45 -8.07 -11.17 -4.65
CA SER A 45 -6.88 -10.76 -5.36
C SER A 45 -7.02 -10.88 -6.87
N PHE A 46 -6.40 -9.93 -7.54
CA PHE A 46 -6.24 -9.81 -8.98
C PHE A 46 -4.91 -9.10 -9.24
N GLY A 47 -4.49 -9.01 -10.50
CA GLY A 47 -3.28 -8.28 -10.88
C GLY A 47 -2.69 -8.75 -12.19
N HIS A 48 -1.46 -8.34 -12.43
CA HIS A 48 -0.78 -8.53 -13.69
C HIS A 48 0.42 -9.46 -13.48
N ILE A 49 0.35 -10.70 -13.98
CA ILE A 49 1.50 -11.63 -13.87
C ILE A 49 2.67 -11.13 -14.75
N GLY A 50 2.37 -10.50 -15.89
CA GLY A 50 3.38 -9.94 -16.80
C GLY A 50 4.13 -8.71 -16.27
N ALA A 51 3.55 -8.02 -15.29
CA ALA A 51 4.17 -6.95 -14.53
C ALA A 51 3.89 -7.27 -13.06
N PRO A 52 4.71 -8.12 -12.40
CA PRO A 52 4.34 -9.01 -11.29
C PRO A 52 3.70 -8.28 -10.09
N THR A 53 2.41 -7.98 -10.24
CA THR A 53 1.59 -7.22 -9.29
C THR A 53 0.54 -8.11 -8.67
N ILE A 54 0.35 -7.91 -7.37
CA ILE A 54 -0.68 -8.53 -6.56
C ILE A 54 -1.49 -7.40 -5.93
N HIS A 55 -2.74 -7.24 -6.33
CA HIS A 55 -3.72 -6.45 -5.59
C HIS A 55 -4.26 -7.36 -4.48
N ALA A 56 -3.77 -7.18 -3.25
CA ALA A 56 -4.19 -7.97 -2.10
C ALA A 56 -5.24 -7.18 -1.30
N TYR A 57 -6.50 -7.59 -1.41
CA TYR A 57 -7.63 -6.86 -0.85
C TYR A 57 -8.27 -7.62 0.31
N ALA A 58 -8.43 -6.93 1.44
CA ALA A 58 -9.35 -7.29 2.51
C ALA A 58 -10.76 -6.83 2.12
N PHE A 59 -11.68 -7.78 1.94
CA PHE A 59 -13.11 -7.49 1.77
C PHE A 59 -13.84 -7.76 3.08
N LEU A 60 -14.50 -6.73 3.59
CA LEU A 60 -15.36 -6.84 4.76
C LEU A 60 -16.80 -6.93 4.25
N PRO A 61 -17.53 -8.04 4.44
CA PRO A 61 -18.87 -8.28 3.90
C PRO A 61 -19.96 -7.50 4.68
N THR A 62 -19.68 -6.25 5.01
CA THR A 62 -20.59 -5.33 5.67
C THR A 62 -20.25 -3.88 5.29
N LYS A 63 -21.27 -3.02 5.31
CA LYS A 63 -21.13 -1.57 5.16
C LYS A 63 -21.14 -0.83 6.50
N ASP A 64 -21.64 -1.50 7.53
CA ASP A 64 -21.84 -0.95 8.87
C ASP A 64 -20.56 -1.12 9.69
N ILE A 65 -19.50 -0.47 9.23
CA ILE A 65 -18.18 -0.49 9.87
C ILE A 65 -17.90 0.91 10.42
N PRO A 66 -17.61 1.05 11.72
CA PRO A 66 -17.19 2.30 12.33
C PRO A 66 -15.97 2.93 11.62
N ASN A 67 -15.90 4.26 11.58
CA ASN A 67 -14.85 4.97 10.83
C ASN A 67 -13.44 4.75 11.39
N ASP A 68 -13.31 4.59 12.70
CA ASP A 68 -12.08 4.21 13.38
C ASP A 68 -11.60 2.82 12.96
N VAL A 69 -12.50 1.85 12.87
CA VAL A 69 -12.19 0.49 12.35
C VAL A 69 -11.78 0.56 10.88
N LYS A 70 -12.49 1.33 10.04
CA LYS A 70 -12.11 1.53 8.62
C LYS A 70 -10.69 2.09 8.49
N LYS A 71 -10.33 3.07 9.33
CA LYS A 71 -8.99 3.66 9.35
C LYS A 71 -7.95 2.64 9.80
N ALA A 72 -8.22 1.88 10.87
CA ALA A 72 -7.32 0.86 11.38
C ALA A 72 -7.02 -0.21 10.32
N VAL A 73 -8.06 -0.74 9.66
CA VAL A 73 -7.91 -1.72 8.56
C VAL A 73 -7.14 -1.12 7.39
N ALA A 74 -7.46 0.11 6.98
CA ALA A 74 -6.77 0.78 5.87
C ALA A 74 -5.29 1.07 6.14
N ILE A 75 -4.91 1.29 7.39
CA ILE A 75 -3.52 1.49 7.81
C ILE A 75 -2.81 0.14 7.88
N GLU A 76 -3.39 -0.84 8.58
CA GLU A 76 -2.78 -2.16 8.77
C GLU A 76 -2.55 -2.88 7.43
N VAL A 77 -3.56 -2.89 6.54
CA VAL A 77 -3.42 -3.49 5.20
C VAL A 77 -2.29 -2.81 4.43
N ARG A 78 -2.19 -1.48 4.50
CA ARG A 78 -1.12 -0.75 3.80
C ARG A 78 0.25 -1.08 4.37
N ASP A 79 0.42 -0.98 5.68
CA ASP A 79 1.72 -1.17 6.32
C ASP A 79 2.23 -2.59 6.10
N LYS A 80 1.39 -3.62 6.32
CA LYS A 80 1.79 -5.03 6.13
C LYS A 80 2.10 -5.37 4.66
N THR A 81 1.37 -4.80 3.70
CA THR A 81 1.65 -5.02 2.27
C THR A 81 2.84 -4.22 1.76
N GLU A 82 3.12 -3.05 2.33
CA GLU A 82 4.35 -2.28 2.06
C GLU A 82 5.58 -2.99 2.62
N GLU A 83 5.46 -3.66 3.77
CA GLU A 83 6.51 -4.55 4.30
C GLU A 83 6.83 -5.70 3.36
N LEU A 84 5.82 -6.30 2.71
CA LEU A 84 6.05 -7.30 1.66
C LEU A 84 6.81 -6.70 0.46
N ASN A 85 6.48 -5.48 0.04
CA ASN A 85 7.24 -4.79 -1.00
C ASN A 85 8.71 -4.59 -0.58
N VAL A 86 8.98 -4.18 0.66
CA VAL A 86 10.35 -4.05 1.16
C VAL A 86 11.06 -5.41 1.18
N LYS A 87 10.42 -6.43 1.77
CA LYS A 87 10.95 -7.80 1.91
C LYS A 87 11.31 -8.43 0.56
N TYR A 88 10.47 -8.25 -0.44
CA TYR A 88 10.61 -8.88 -1.77
C TYR A 88 11.20 -7.94 -2.84
N GLY A 89 11.72 -6.78 -2.44
CA GLY A 89 12.37 -5.82 -3.34
C GLY A 89 11.42 -5.01 -4.24
N GLY A 90 10.11 -5.13 -4.01
CA GLY A 90 9.01 -4.42 -4.68
C GLY A 90 9.01 -2.91 -4.52
N CYS A 91 8.50 -2.19 -5.53
CA CYS A 91 8.37 -0.73 -5.53
C CYS A 91 6.99 -0.21 -5.11
N GLY A 92 6.02 -1.10 -4.88
CA GLY A 92 4.66 -0.71 -4.51
C GLY A 92 3.75 -0.34 -5.67
N GLY A 93 4.11 -0.75 -6.89
CA GLY A 93 3.21 -0.77 -8.04
C GLY A 93 2.89 0.55 -8.74
N GLU A 94 1.72 0.58 -9.36
CA GLU A 94 1.19 1.61 -10.26
C GLU A 94 0.58 2.80 -9.51
N TRP A 95 0.28 2.64 -8.22
CA TRP A 95 -0.48 3.64 -7.45
C TRP A 95 0.34 4.88 -7.08
N GLY A 96 1.63 4.88 -7.42
CA GLY A 96 2.55 5.98 -7.17
C GLY A 96 2.89 6.16 -5.70
N LEU A 97 3.59 7.27 -5.44
CA LEU A 97 4.01 7.70 -4.12
C LEU A 97 3.22 8.95 -3.76
N THR A 98 2.29 8.79 -2.81
CA THR A 98 1.51 9.89 -2.23
C THR A 98 2.04 10.25 -0.85
N ALA A 99 1.56 11.34 -0.26
CA ALA A 99 1.87 11.74 1.12
C ALA A 99 1.73 10.60 2.14
N GLN A 100 0.85 9.63 1.87
CA GLN A 100 0.59 8.48 2.75
C GLN A 100 1.69 7.41 2.72
N ARG A 101 2.57 7.42 1.71
CA ARG A 101 3.57 6.35 1.46
C ARG A 101 5.00 6.81 1.70
N VAL A 102 5.20 8.01 2.26
CA VAL A 102 6.53 8.56 2.53
C VAL A 102 7.33 7.67 3.50
N THR A 103 6.65 7.07 4.48
CA THR A 103 7.29 6.09 5.38
C THR A 103 7.82 4.88 4.62
N PHE A 104 7.05 4.33 3.67
CA PHE A 104 7.51 3.25 2.80
C PHE A 104 8.67 3.66 1.90
N LEU A 105 8.62 4.86 1.31
CA LEU A 105 9.71 5.40 0.49
C LEU A 105 11.03 5.42 1.26
N LYS A 106 11.01 5.93 2.51
CA LYS A 106 12.18 5.95 3.40
C LYS A 106 12.63 4.55 3.79
N LYS A 107 11.72 3.66 4.17
CA LYS A 107 12.04 2.25 4.50
C LYS A 107 12.70 1.53 3.32
N LYS A 108 12.20 1.73 2.10
CA LYS A 108 12.67 1.02 0.90
C LYS A 108 14.00 1.56 0.37
N TYR A 109 14.14 2.87 0.23
CA TYR A 109 15.29 3.48 -0.45
C TYR A 109 16.28 4.15 0.50
N GLY A 110 15.94 4.29 1.79
CA GLY A 110 16.77 4.93 2.78
C GLY A 110 16.83 6.45 2.67
N GLU A 111 17.46 7.07 3.66
CA GLU A 111 17.51 8.52 3.82
C GLU A 111 18.28 9.24 2.69
N VAL A 112 19.31 8.60 2.12
CA VAL A 112 20.11 9.24 1.05
C VAL A 112 19.25 9.50 -0.20
N TYR A 113 18.53 8.48 -0.67
CA TYR A 113 17.65 8.61 -1.83
C TYR A 113 16.46 9.51 -1.54
N TYR A 114 15.87 9.40 -0.34
CA TYR A 114 14.78 10.28 0.06
C TYR A 114 15.20 11.75 0.03
N ASN A 115 16.34 12.10 0.64
CA ASN A 115 16.84 13.47 0.67
C ASN A 115 17.23 13.98 -0.72
N PHE A 116 17.74 13.11 -1.60
CA PHE A 116 17.96 13.48 -3.00
C PHE A 116 16.66 13.92 -3.69
N LEU A 117 15.56 13.17 -3.52
CA LEU A 117 14.25 13.53 -4.09
C LEU A 117 13.71 14.84 -3.50
N VAL A 118 13.83 15.02 -2.18
CA VAL A 118 13.39 16.25 -1.51
C VAL A 118 14.19 17.46 -1.99
N ASN A 119 15.50 17.31 -2.18
CA ASN A 119 16.34 18.38 -2.70
C ASN A 119 16.00 18.71 -4.16
N LEU A 120 15.75 17.69 -5.00
CA LEU A 120 15.27 17.90 -6.37
C LEU A 120 13.95 18.69 -6.39
N LYS A 121 13.00 18.31 -5.52
CA LYS A 121 11.73 19.02 -5.35
C LYS A 121 11.95 20.49 -4.96
N ARG A 122 12.82 20.77 -4.00
CA ARG A 122 13.16 22.14 -3.55
C ARG A 122 13.83 22.97 -4.65
N THR A 123 14.68 22.37 -5.46
CA THR A 123 15.32 23.06 -6.59
C THR A 123 14.29 23.45 -7.66
N MET A 124 13.33 22.58 -7.95
CA MET A 124 12.34 22.79 -9.02
C MET A 124 11.10 23.58 -8.56
N ASP A 125 10.77 23.54 -7.27
CA ASP A 125 9.63 24.25 -6.66
C ASP A 125 10.06 24.86 -5.31
N PRO A 126 10.87 25.94 -5.33
CA PRO A 126 11.44 26.53 -4.13
C PRO A 126 10.39 27.13 -3.18
N ASN A 127 9.22 27.53 -3.71
CA ASN A 127 8.11 28.06 -2.91
C ASN A 127 7.15 26.96 -2.43
N ASN A 128 7.40 25.71 -2.79
CA ASN A 128 6.60 24.54 -2.44
C ASN A 128 5.09 24.74 -2.70
N ILE A 129 4.76 25.19 -3.91
CA ILE A 129 3.38 25.46 -4.34
C ILE A 129 2.76 24.28 -5.13
N LEU A 130 3.58 23.38 -5.65
CA LEU A 130 3.12 22.24 -6.46
C LEU A 130 2.97 20.98 -5.60
N ASN A 131 1.73 20.62 -5.26
CA ASN A 131 1.38 19.37 -4.56
C ASN A 131 2.17 19.14 -3.24
N ARG A 132 2.14 20.17 -2.39
CA ARG A 132 2.81 20.23 -1.09
C ARG A 132 2.48 19.02 -0.22
N GLY A 133 3.50 18.40 0.39
CA GLY A 133 3.35 17.26 1.29
C GLY A 133 3.28 15.92 0.58
N ASN A 134 3.18 15.88 -0.75
CA ASN A 134 3.11 14.61 -1.47
C ASN A 134 4.42 13.79 -1.38
N LEU A 135 5.57 14.45 -1.23
CA LEU A 135 6.87 13.82 -1.02
C LEU A 135 7.34 13.92 0.43
N GLU A 136 7.00 15.02 1.10
CA GLU A 136 7.43 15.32 2.47
C GLU A 136 6.58 14.63 3.54
N GLY A 137 5.39 14.15 3.15
CA GLY A 137 4.37 13.59 4.03
C GLY A 137 3.33 14.63 4.42
N TRP A 138 2.30 14.18 5.14
CA TRP A 138 1.35 15.09 5.77
C TRP A 138 2.10 15.95 6.79
N MET A 139 2.18 17.26 6.54
CA MET A 139 2.77 18.26 7.44
C MET A 139 1.78 18.68 8.53
#